data_AF-A0A3N1GHY5-F1
#
_entry.id   AF-A0A3N1GHY5-F1
#
_cell.length_a   1.000
_cell.length_b   1.000
_cell.length_c   1.000
_cell.angle_alpha   90.00
_cell.angle_beta   90.00
_cell.angle_gamma   90.00
#
_symmetry.space_group_name_H-M   'P 1'
#
loop_
_entity.id
_entity.type
_entity.pdbx_description
1 polymer ?
#
loop_
_entity_poly.entity_id
_entity_poly.type
_entity_poly.pdbx_seq_one_letter_code
_entity_poly.pdbx_strand_id
1 'polypeptide(L)'
;MTAKTPYDDDRSRFSRRALARLVLSHEASGLSDAAGSLAVTRYDEFSGAGGRVSEAAAVAGHADRLVTSAVIYERERGSSWADIGRHLDLSGPAAEERFAPAVEQWRAAFDVPYRLDETGRKRIPQLPTAAYDPARVIRNLDLWAAARVGYDDKHAVSGGLQPGHDDEEETWPETRGTEIDGRIRLPHLGAFLDLLSEYALHRPADSARDVVARAMESSKAEDQATWHSYAMVGTFESLDIRLAVHDDLVSVTVAGAHSPALRLRISTLLDVFV
;
A
#
# COMPACT_ATOMS: atom_id res chain seq x y z
N MET A 1 30.67 13.31 -17.45
CA MET A 1 29.24 13.67 -17.37
C MET A 1 28.45 12.60 -18.11
N THR A 2 27.71 11.77 -17.37
CA THR A 2 26.82 10.75 -17.95
C THR A 2 25.62 11.45 -18.57
N ALA A 3 25.36 11.21 -19.85
CA ALA A 3 24.18 11.75 -20.54
C ALA A 3 22.89 11.27 -19.85
N LYS A 4 22.02 12.23 -19.50
CA LYS A 4 20.69 12.03 -18.90
C LYS A 4 19.81 11.24 -19.88
N THR A 5 19.10 10.24 -19.39
CA THR A 5 18.14 9.46 -20.19
C THR A 5 16.72 9.98 -19.99
N PRO A 6 15.77 9.75 -20.93
CA PRO A 6 14.37 10.10 -20.71
C PRO A 6 13.76 9.47 -19.44
N TYR A 7 14.27 8.30 -19.04
CA TYR A 7 13.87 7.63 -17.80
C TYR A 7 14.30 8.40 -16.54
N ASP A 8 15.41 9.15 -16.60
CA ASP A 8 15.86 9.97 -15.49
C ASP A 8 14.94 11.19 -15.27
N ASP A 9 14.39 11.75 -16.36
CA ASP A 9 13.39 12.83 -16.29
C ASP A 9 12.08 12.33 -15.69
N ASP A 10 11.54 11.20 -16.19
CA ASP A 10 10.32 10.60 -15.66
C ASP A 10 10.47 10.23 -14.18
N ARG A 11 11.61 9.68 -13.77
CA ARG A 11 11.90 9.33 -12.37
C ARG A 11 11.97 10.56 -11.48
N SER A 12 12.55 11.67 -11.96
CA SER A 12 12.74 12.89 -11.16
C SER A 12 11.45 13.55 -10.69
N ARG A 13 10.31 13.24 -11.34
CA ARG A 13 8.97 13.73 -10.97
C ARG A 13 8.40 13.09 -9.70
N PHE A 14 9.00 12.00 -9.22
CA PHE A 14 8.48 11.22 -8.10
C PHE A 14 9.44 11.27 -6.92
N SER A 15 8.88 11.37 -5.71
CA SER A 15 9.65 11.13 -4.49
C SER A 15 10.14 9.67 -4.42
N ARG A 16 11.25 9.43 -3.73
CA ARG A 16 11.74 8.05 -3.47
C ARG A 16 10.67 7.18 -2.80
N ARG A 17 9.89 7.76 -1.90
CA ARG A 17 8.74 7.10 -1.26
C ARG A 17 7.68 6.66 -2.26
N ALA A 18 7.33 7.51 -3.23
CA ALA A 18 6.38 7.17 -4.29
C ALA A 18 6.91 6.05 -5.20
N LEU A 19 8.18 6.13 -5.60
CA LEU A 19 8.82 5.07 -6.39
C LEU A 19 8.88 3.74 -5.63
N ALA A 20 9.18 3.76 -4.33
CA ALA A 20 9.15 2.56 -3.50
C ALA A 20 7.73 1.95 -3.41
N ARG A 21 6.68 2.79 -3.28
CA ARG A 21 5.28 2.33 -3.31
C ARG A 21 4.93 1.69 -4.65
N LEU A 22 5.43 2.26 -5.75
CA LEU A 22 5.21 1.75 -7.09
C LEU A 22 5.91 0.40 -7.31
N VAL A 23 7.15 0.24 -6.83
CA VAL A 23 7.87 -1.05 -6.82
C VAL A 23 7.08 -2.09 -6.02
N LEU A 24 6.58 -1.72 -4.84
CA LEU A 24 5.73 -2.61 -4.03
C LEU A 24 4.47 -3.06 -4.79
N SER A 25 3.76 -2.15 -5.46
CA SER A 25 2.61 -2.51 -6.31
C SER A 25 3.01 -3.43 -7.46
N HIS A 26 4.16 -3.19 -8.07
CA HIS A 26 4.67 -4.00 -9.17
C HIS A 26 4.96 -5.45 -8.75
N GLU A 27 5.66 -5.64 -7.63
CA GLU A 27 5.93 -6.99 -7.10
C GLU A 27 4.63 -7.69 -6.67
N ALA A 28 3.66 -6.95 -6.09
CA ALA A 28 2.37 -7.52 -5.71
C ALA A 28 1.58 -8.03 -6.92
N SER A 29 1.54 -7.25 -8.01
CA SER A 29 0.91 -7.68 -9.26
C SER A 29 1.61 -8.90 -9.86
N GLY A 30 2.95 -8.92 -9.86
CA GLY A 30 3.74 -10.04 -10.34
C GLY A 30 3.51 -11.33 -9.53
N LEU A 31 3.43 -11.22 -8.21
CA LEU A 31 3.09 -12.36 -7.33
C LEU A 31 1.70 -12.90 -7.63
N SER A 32 0.71 -12.02 -7.78
CA SER A 32 -0.66 -12.42 -8.13
C SER A 32 -0.72 -13.15 -9.47
N ASP A 33 0.00 -12.68 -10.48
CA ASP A 33 0.06 -13.32 -11.81
C ASP A 33 0.76 -14.67 -11.76
N ALA A 34 1.85 -14.78 -11.00
CA ALA A 34 2.58 -16.04 -10.81
C ALA A 34 1.72 -17.08 -10.07
N ALA A 35 1.06 -16.70 -8.98
CA ALA A 35 0.17 -17.58 -8.22
C ALA A 35 -1.07 -17.98 -9.05
N GLY A 36 -1.66 -17.03 -9.78
CA GLY A 36 -2.78 -17.28 -10.68
C GLY A 36 -2.43 -18.27 -11.79
N SER A 37 -1.25 -18.13 -12.39
CA SER A 37 -0.74 -19.07 -13.39
C SER A 37 -0.55 -20.48 -12.84
N LEU A 38 0.00 -20.60 -11.62
CA LEU A 38 0.23 -21.90 -10.96
C LEU A 38 -1.09 -22.62 -10.62
N ALA A 39 -2.17 -21.90 -10.33
CA ALA A 39 -3.48 -22.48 -10.04
C ALA A 39 -4.14 -23.14 -11.26
N VAL A 40 -3.67 -22.86 -12.49
CA VAL A 40 -4.25 -23.41 -13.72
C VAL A 40 -3.73 -24.83 -13.98
N THR A 41 -4.61 -25.81 -13.83
CA THR A 41 -4.32 -27.25 -14.06
C THR A 41 -4.41 -27.67 -15.52
N ARG A 42 -5.08 -26.88 -16.38
CA ARG A 42 -5.37 -27.22 -17.78
C ARG A 42 -4.13 -27.57 -18.61
N TYR A 43 -2.96 -27.09 -18.22
CA TYR A 43 -1.70 -27.26 -18.94
C TYR A 43 -0.71 -28.20 -18.25
N ASP A 44 -1.14 -28.96 -17.25
CA ASP A 44 -0.28 -29.89 -16.50
C ASP A 44 0.40 -30.92 -17.41
N GLU A 45 -0.29 -31.41 -18.44
CA GLU A 45 0.24 -32.40 -19.38
C GLU A 45 1.41 -31.87 -20.23
N PHE A 46 1.54 -30.55 -20.36
CA PHE A 46 2.64 -29.88 -21.06
C PHE A 46 3.77 -29.47 -20.11
N SER A 47 3.59 -29.64 -18.80
CA SER A 47 4.62 -29.37 -17.80
C SER A 47 5.55 -30.57 -17.70
N GLY A 48 6.83 -30.37 -17.99
CA GLY A 48 7.84 -31.42 -17.79
C GLY A 48 7.95 -31.86 -16.33
N ALA A 49 8.59 -33.00 -16.06
CA ALA A 49 8.83 -33.47 -14.70
C ALA A 49 9.52 -32.37 -13.86
N GLY A 50 8.92 -32.02 -12.71
CA GLY A 50 9.41 -30.95 -11.84
C GLY A 50 8.97 -29.53 -12.21
N GLY A 51 8.25 -29.32 -13.33
CA GLY A 51 7.81 -27.99 -13.77
C GLY A 51 6.97 -27.25 -12.73
N ARG A 52 6.00 -27.92 -12.09
CA ARG A 52 5.18 -27.31 -11.03
C ARG A 52 5.97 -26.96 -9.76
N VAL A 53 7.03 -27.71 -9.43
CA VAL A 53 7.94 -27.34 -8.34
C VAL A 53 8.74 -26.10 -8.70
N SER A 54 9.21 -25.99 -9.96
CA SER A 54 9.90 -24.79 -10.45
C SER A 54 9.00 -23.55 -10.41
N GLU A 55 7.73 -23.69 -10.80
CA GLU A 55 6.76 -22.59 -10.73
C GLU A 55 6.45 -22.19 -9.28
N ALA A 56 6.26 -23.16 -8.38
CA ALA A 56 6.05 -22.89 -6.96
C ALA A 56 7.26 -22.18 -6.32
N ALA A 57 8.48 -22.57 -6.70
CA ALA A 57 9.70 -21.88 -6.27
C ALA A 57 9.75 -20.43 -6.80
N ALA A 58 9.27 -20.17 -8.03
CA ALA A 58 9.16 -18.83 -8.57
C ALA A 58 8.17 -17.97 -7.78
N VAL A 59 7.01 -18.52 -7.41
CA VAL A 59 6.02 -17.86 -6.53
C VAL A 59 6.63 -17.50 -5.18
N ALA A 60 7.37 -18.42 -4.55
CA ALA A 60 8.08 -18.14 -3.30
C ALA A 60 9.10 -16.99 -3.47
N GLY A 61 9.86 -16.99 -4.57
CA GLY A 61 10.80 -15.91 -4.88
C GLY A 61 10.13 -14.55 -5.12
N HIS A 62 8.91 -14.52 -5.68
CA HIS A 62 8.11 -13.29 -5.77
C HIS A 62 7.64 -12.81 -4.40
N ALA A 63 7.24 -13.72 -3.50
CA ALA A 63 6.84 -13.37 -2.15
C ALA A 63 8.01 -12.75 -1.35
N ASP A 64 9.21 -13.30 -1.46
CA ASP A 64 10.40 -12.74 -0.82
C ASP A 64 10.74 -11.33 -1.32
N ARG A 65 10.62 -11.09 -2.64
CA ARG A 65 10.80 -9.76 -3.23
C ARG A 65 9.73 -8.78 -2.79
N LEU A 66 8.49 -9.24 -2.65
CA LEU A 66 7.37 -8.44 -2.17
C LEU A 66 7.63 -7.96 -0.74
N VAL A 67 8.04 -8.86 0.17
CA VAL A 67 8.38 -8.51 1.55
C VAL A 67 9.54 -7.51 1.59
N THR A 68 10.58 -7.74 0.79
CA THR A 68 11.73 -6.81 0.70
C THR A 68 11.29 -5.42 0.21
N SER A 69 10.44 -5.36 -0.80
CA SER A 69 9.91 -4.10 -1.34
C SER A 69 9.01 -3.37 -0.34
N ALA A 70 8.23 -4.11 0.46
CA ALA A 70 7.41 -3.55 1.53
C ALA A 70 8.29 -2.92 2.62
N VAL A 71 9.37 -3.61 3.02
CA VAL A 71 10.35 -3.07 3.97
C VAL A 71 11.01 -1.79 3.45
N ILE A 72 11.42 -1.77 2.17
CA ILE A 72 11.98 -0.55 1.54
C ILE A 72 10.97 0.60 1.60
N TYR A 73 9.71 0.34 1.23
CA TYR A 73 8.65 1.34 1.28
C TYR A 73 8.42 1.89 2.69
N GLU A 74 8.34 1.02 3.69
CA GLU A 74 8.20 1.41 5.09
C GLU A 74 9.39 2.23 5.60
N ARG A 75 10.62 1.88 5.17
CA ARG A 75 11.81 2.67 5.51
C ARG A 75 11.82 4.05 4.83
N GLU A 76 11.31 4.18 3.62
CA GLU A 76 11.11 5.50 2.96
C GLU A 76 9.94 6.30 3.58
N ARG A 77 8.99 5.62 4.25
CA ARG A 77 7.92 6.26 5.05
C ARG A 77 8.41 6.69 6.44
N GLY A 78 9.56 6.19 6.89
CA GLY A 78 10.20 6.55 8.17
C GLY A 78 10.01 5.53 9.29
N SER A 79 9.39 4.38 9.03
CA SER A 79 9.14 3.32 10.01
C SER A 79 10.47 2.79 10.58
N SER A 80 10.52 2.54 11.89
CA SER A 80 11.73 2.05 12.55
C SER A 80 11.96 0.55 12.29
N TRP A 81 13.19 0.06 12.48
CA TRP A 81 13.47 -1.38 12.40
C TRP A 81 12.73 -2.18 13.48
N ALA A 82 12.49 -1.59 14.65
CA ALA A 82 11.71 -2.22 15.70
C ALA A 82 10.23 -2.40 15.29
N ASP A 83 9.66 -1.42 14.61
CA ASP A 83 8.28 -1.51 14.10
C ASP A 83 8.17 -2.54 12.98
N ILE A 84 9.11 -2.51 12.02
CA ILE A 84 9.15 -3.47 10.92
C ILE A 84 9.35 -4.89 11.45
N GLY A 85 10.27 -5.08 12.40
CA GLY A 85 10.52 -6.38 13.03
C GLY A 85 9.26 -6.93 13.71
N ARG A 86 8.52 -6.08 14.44
CA ARG A 86 7.26 -6.46 15.10
C ARG A 86 6.23 -7.05 14.12
N HIS A 87 6.12 -6.50 12.90
CA HIS A 87 5.20 -6.99 11.88
C HIS A 87 5.68 -8.24 11.15
N LEU A 88 6.95 -8.61 11.27
CA LEU A 88 7.56 -9.78 10.63
C LEU A 88 7.94 -10.88 11.61
N ASP A 89 7.50 -10.79 12.87
CA ASP A 89 7.90 -11.68 13.97
C ASP A 89 9.44 -11.77 14.15
N LEU A 90 10.12 -10.63 13.97
CA LEU A 90 11.56 -10.47 14.16
C LEU A 90 11.86 -9.44 15.25
N SER A 91 13.02 -9.55 15.87
CA SER A 91 13.56 -8.43 16.66
C SER A 91 13.99 -7.29 15.73
N GLY A 92 14.02 -6.05 16.24
CA GLY A 92 14.53 -4.91 15.48
C GLY A 92 15.93 -5.14 14.88
N PRO A 93 16.92 -5.61 15.67
CA PRO A 93 18.25 -5.94 15.15
C PRO A 93 18.25 -7.05 14.09
N ALA A 94 17.41 -8.09 14.23
CA ALA A 94 17.31 -9.15 13.22
C ALA A 94 16.67 -8.67 11.92
N ALA A 95 15.69 -7.77 12.00
CA ALA A 95 15.11 -7.12 10.82
C ALA A 95 16.13 -6.22 10.11
N GLU A 96 16.91 -5.45 10.88
CA GLU A 96 18.00 -4.63 10.35
C GLU A 96 19.06 -5.47 9.66
N GLU A 97 19.59 -6.52 10.31
CA GLU A 97 20.57 -7.44 9.72
C GLU A 97 20.08 -8.03 8.40
N ARG A 98 18.80 -8.43 8.34
CA ARG A 98 18.22 -9.06 7.16
C ARG A 98 17.99 -8.08 6.01
N PHE A 99 17.52 -6.87 6.29
CA PHE A 99 16.98 -5.98 5.25
C PHE A 99 17.76 -4.69 5.01
N ALA A 100 18.67 -4.28 5.91
CA ALA A 100 19.49 -3.09 5.71
C ALA A 100 20.27 -3.11 4.38
N PRO A 101 20.89 -4.22 3.93
CA PRO A 101 21.60 -4.25 2.66
C PRO A 101 20.72 -3.89 1.46
N ALA A 102 19.47 -4.36 1.44
CA ALA A 102 18.51 -4.06 0.38
C ALA A 102 18.08 -2.57 0.40
N VAL A 103 17.91 -1.99 1.59
CA VAL A 103 17.56 -0.57 1.76
C VAL A 103 18.73 0.34 1.37
N GLU A 104 19.96 -0.04 1.72
CA GLU A 104 21.17 0.67 1.30
C GLU A 104 21.38 0.60 -0.20
N GLN A 105 21.22 -0.58 -0.80
CA GLN A 105 21.30 -0.75 -2.26
C GLN A 105 20.23 0.10 -2.98
N TRP A 106 19.00 0.12 -2.48
CA TRP A 106 17.93 0.98 -2.99
C TRP A 106 18.33 2.46 -2.99
N ARG A 107 18.88 2.96 -1.88
CA ARG A 107 19.30 4.37 -1.75
C ARG A 107 20.47 4.69 -2.67
N ALA A 108 21.49 3.85 -2.68
CA ALA A 108 22.68 4.02 -3.51
C ALA A 108 22.36 3.98 -5.03
N ALA A 109 21.32 3.25 -5.42
CA ALA A 109 20.88 3.18 -6.82
C ALA A 109 20.31 4.52 -7.35
N PHE A 110 19.99 5.50 -6.50
CA PHE A 110 19.66 6.85 -6.97
C PHE A 110 20.90 7.69 -7.27
N ASP A 111 21.99 7.47 -6.54
CA ASP A 111 23.26 8.18 -6.75
C ASP A 111 24.03 7.58 -7.94
N VAL A 112 23.98 6.25 -8.09
CA VAL A 112 24.62 5.51 -9.18
C VAL A 112 23.57 4.64 -9.90
N PRO A 113 22.71 5.23 -10.76
CA PRO A 113 21.56 4.51 -11.35
C PRO A 113 21.93 3.42 -12.34
N TYR A 114 23.18 3.41 -12.83
CA TYR A 114 23.66 2.42 -13.80
C TYR A 114 24.99 1.86 -13.36
N ARG A 115 25.14 0.55 -13.50
CA ARG A 115 26.44 -0.11 -13.57
C ARG A 115 26.70 -0.57 -15.00
N LEU A 116 27.97 -0.71 -15.38
CA LEU A 116 28.30 -1.38 -16.62
C LEU A 116 28.28 -2.89 -16.42
N ASP A 117 27.94 -3.63 -17.48
CA ASP A 117 28.13 -5.07 -17.53
C ASP A 117 29.64 -5.42 -17.53
N GLU A 118 29.95 -6.71 -17.44
CA GLU A 118 31.34 -7.21 -17.41
C GLU A 118 32.16 -6.78 -18.64
N THR A 119 31.48 -6.48 -19.76
CA THR A 119 32.12 -6.02 -21.00
C THR A 119 32.34 -4.51 -21.06
N GLY A 120 31.77 -3.74 -20.11
CA GLY A 120 31.82 -2.29 -20.11
C GLY A 120 30.91 -1.61 -21.15
N ARG A 121 30.13 -2.36 -21.91
CA ARG A 121 29.39 -1.87 -23.08
C ARG A 121 27.93 -1.61 -22.79
N LYS A 122 27.32 -2.38 -21.89
CA LYS A 122 25.89 -2.30 -21.59
C LYS A 122 25.68 -1.68 -20.21
N ARG A 123 24.85 -0.64 -20.16
CA ARG A 123 24.34 -0.11 -18.90
C ARG A 123 23.27 -1.04 -18.34
N ILE A 124 23.47 -1.48 -17.11
CA ILE A 124 22.52 -2.27 -16.33
C ILE A 124 21.92 -1.32 -15.29
N PRO A 125 20.61 -1.04 -15.35
CA PRO A 125 19.92 -0.30 -14.32
C PRO A 125 20.10 -0.96 -12.95
N GLN A 126 20.40 -0.16 -11.93
CA GLN A 126 20.48 -0.63 -10.54
C GLN A 126 19.13 -0.54 -9.83
N LEU A 127 18.26 0.37 -10.28
CA LEU A 127 16.90 0.49 -9.77
C LEU A 127 16.01 -0.65 -10.30
N PRO A 128 15.07 -1.15 -9.48
CA PRO A 128 14.01 -2.02 -9.95
C PRO A 128 13.24 -1.40 -11.12
N THR A 129 12.72 -2.24 -12.04
CA THR A 129 12.03 -1.81 -13.26
C THR A 129 10.97 -0.73 -13.02
N ALA A 130 10.20 -0.84 -11.95
CA ALA A 130 9.14 0.09 -11.59
C ALA A 130 9.65 1.46 -11.12
N ALA A 131 10.83 1.52 -10.49
CA ALA A 131 11.48 2.79 -10.13
C ALA A 131 12.33 3.35 -11.27
N TYR A 132 12.80 2.49 -12.17
CA TYR A 132 13.58 2.85 -13.34
C TYR A 132 12.71 3.49 -14.43
N ASP A 133 11.55 2.89 -14.74
CA ASP A 133 10.61 3.33 -15.78
C ASP A 133 9.20 3.47 -15.18
N PRO A 134 8.99 4.48 -14.32
CA PRO A 134 7.76 4.61 -13.54
C PRO A 134 6.55 4.89 -14.43
N ALA A 135 6.69 5.71 -15.47
CA ALA A 135 5.58 6.09 -16.35
C ALA A 135 4.95 4.88 -17.04
N ARG A 136 5.77 3.94 -17.56
CA ARG A 136 5.26 2.71 -18.17
C ARG A 136 4.62 1.79 -17.14
N VAL A 137 5.24 1.63 -15.97
CA VAL A 137 4.74 0.70 -14.96
C VAL A 137 3.44 1.17 -14.33
N ILE A 138 3.27 2.48 -14.11
CA ILE A 138 2.00 3.08 -13.66
C ILE A 138 0.87 2.72 -14.61
N ARG A 139 1.02 2.99 -15.92
CA ARG A 139 -0.02 2.66 -16.92
C ARG A 139 -0.39 1.18 -16.92
N ASN A 140 0.61 0.31 -16.80
CA ASN A 140 0.39 -1.14 -16.77
C ASN A 140 -0.35 -1.56 -15.49
N LEU A 141 -0.03 -0.96 -14.35
CA LEU A 141 -0.65 -1.28 -13.07
C LEU A 141 -2.08 -0.72 -12.95
N ASP A 142 -2.35 0.47 -13.48
CA ASP A 142 -3.72 1.00 -13.56
C ASP A 142 -4.61 0.09 -14.42
N LEU A 143 -4.11 -0.34 -15.58
CA LEU A 143 -4.82 -1.29 -16.44
C LEU A 143 -5.01 -2.65 -15.74
N TRP A 144 -3.98 -3.14 -15.06
CA TRP A 144 -4.05 -4.39 -14.30
C TRP A 144 -5.09 -4.31 -13.20
N ALA A 145 -5.13 -3.21 -12.42
CA ALA A 145 -6.07 -3.01 -11.34
C ALA A 145 -7.51 -2.92 -11.85
N ALA A 146 -7.74 -2.18 -12.94
CA ALA A 146 -9.04 -2.08 -13.59
C ALA A 146 -9.53 -3.46 -14.09
N ALA A 147 -8.65 -4.27 -14.68
CA ALA A 147 -9.01 -5.57 -15.24
C ALA A 147 -9.18 -6.69 -14.19
N ARG A 148 -8.36 -6.69 -13.13
CA ARG A 148 -8.23 -7.84 -12.20
C ARG A 148 -8.91 -7.62 -10.86
N VAL A 149 -8.97 -6.37 -10.38
CA VAL A 149 -9.51 -6.05 -9.05
C VAL A 149 -10.92 -5.44 -9.13
N GLY A 150 -11.33 -4.99 -10.32
CA GLY A 150 -12.67 -4.43 -10.55
C GLY A 150 -12.86 -3.05 -9.92
N TYR A 151 -11.78 -2.29 -9.73
CA TYR A 151 -11.90 -0.87 -9.38
C TYR A 151 -12.51 -0.09 -10.55
N ASP A 152 -13.51 0.73 -10.24
CA ASP A 152 -14.07 1.70 -11.18
C ASP A 152 -13.17 2.96 -11.33
N ASP A 153 -12.03 2.98 -10.65
CA ASP A 153 -11.02 4.01 -10.78
C ASP A 153 -9.94 3.58 -11.78
N LYS A 154 -9.87 4.29 -12.91
CA LYS A 154 -8.84 4.11 -13.95
C LYS A 154 -7.44 4.54 -13.51
N HIS A 155 -7.33 5.17 -12.35
CA HIS A 155 -6.12 5.68 -11.74
C HIS A 155 -5.85 5.06 -10.35
N ALA A 156 -6.35 3.85 -10.10
CA ALA A 156 -6.23 3.16 -8.82
C ALA A 156 -4.78 3.04 -8.28
N VAL A 157 -3.77 3.12 -9.17
CA VAL A 157 -2.35 3.19 -8.78
C VAL A 157 -1.78 4.58 -8.97
N SER A 158 -2.02 5.25 -10.11
CA SER A 158 -1.48 6.60 -10.36
C SER A 158 -1.99 7.66 -9.36
N GLY A 159 -3.27 7.64 -8.99
CA GLY A 159 -3.90 8.65 -8.14
C GLY A 159 -3.37 8.69 -6.70
N GLY A 160 -2.74 7.61 -6.23
CA GLY A 160 -2.17 7.53 -4.87
C GLY A 160 -0.69 7.90 -4.79
N LEU A 161 -0.01 8.19 -5.90
CA LEU A 161 1.42 8.50 -5.92
C LEU A 161 1.63 10.01 -5.77
N GLN A 162 2.19 10.44 -4.63
CA GLN A 162 2.54 11.84 -4.45
C GLN A 162 3.74 12.23 -5.34
N PRO A 163 3.65 13.32 -6.13
CA PRO A 163 4.80 13.85 -6.85
C PRO A 163 5.88 14.37 -5.90
N GLY A 164 7.13 14.43 -6.40
CA GLY A 164 8.17 15.22 -5.75
C GLY A 164 7.81 16.70 -5.88
N HIS A 165 7.81 17.46 -4.78
CA HIS A 165 7.56 18.90 -4.84
C HIS A 165 8.55 19.59 -5.80
N ASP A 166 8.04 20.61 -6.50
CA ASP A 166 8.68 21.52 -7.47
C ASP A 166 8.39 21.18 -8.95
N ASP A 167 7.14 21.42 -9.39
CA ASP A 167 6.80 22.22 -10.58
C ASP A 167 5.29 22.10 -10.94
N GLU A 168 4.68 23.27 -11.09
CA GLU A 168 3.42 23.68 -11.75
C GLU A 168 2.30 22.65 -12.02
N GLU A 169 1.15 22.84 -11.36
CA GLU A 169 -0.24 22.71 -11.84
C GLU A 169 -0.64 21.55 -12.78
N GLU A 170 0.02 20.38 -12.75
CA GLU A 170 -0.61 19.17 -13.27
C GLU A 170 -1.60 18.67 -12.21
N THR A 171 -2.83 19.18 -12.29
CA THR A 171 -3.94 18.84 -11.38
C THR A 171 -4.28 17.37 -11.60
N TRP A 172 -3.62 16.48 -10.85
CA TRP A 172 -3.97 15.07 -10.78
C TRP A 172 -5.43 14.95 -10.32
N PRO A 173 -6.20 13.99 -10.85
CA PRO A 173 -7.60 13.83 -10.49
C PRO A 173 -7.73 13.66 -8.98
N GLU A 174 -8.63 14.44 -8.36
CA GLU A 174 -9.06 14.19 -6.99
C GLU A 174 -9.38 12.70 -6.85
N THR A 175 -8.82 12.03 -5.84
CA THR A 175 -9.15 10.64 -5.48
C THR A 175 -10.60 10.55 -5.02
N ARG A 176 -11.54 10.71 -5.97
CA ARG A 176 -12.98 10.55 -5.76
C ARG A 176 -13.30 9.08 -5.83
N GLY A 177 -13.56 8.46 -4.69
CA GLY A 177 -14.21 7.14 -4.66
C GLY A 177 -13.85 6.21 -3.51
N THR A 178 -12.94 6.58 -2.61
CA THR A 178 -12.48 5.68 -1.52
C THR A 178 -12.85 6.13 -0.11
N GLU A 179 -13.38 7.34 0.04
CA GLU A 179 -13.89 7.86 1.32
C GLU A 179 -15.41 7.71 1.37
N ILE A 180 -15.90 7.16 2.48
CA ILE A 180 -17.32 7.04 2.79
C ILE A 180 -17.55 7.79 4.09
N ASP A 181 -18.34 8.86 3.99
CA ASP A 181 -18.64 9.73 5.12
C ASP A 181 -20.04 9.43 5.68
N GLY A 182 -20.17 9.55 6.99
CA GLY A 182 -21.46 9.44 7.67
C GLY A 182 -21.42 10.00 9.08
N ARG A 183 -22.54 9.87 9.77
CA ARG A 183 -22.71 10.34 11.15
C ARG A 183 -23.24 9.19 11.99
N ILE A 184 -22.74 9.07 13.21
CA ILE A 184 -23.09 7.98 14.12
C ILE A 184 -23.38 8.56 15.49
N ARG A 185 -24.41 8.07 16.19
CA ARG A 185 -24.61 8.40 17.62
C ARG A 185 -23.43 7.91 18.45
N LEU A 186 -22.88 8.75 19.32
CA LEU A 186 -21.72 8.40 20.16
C LEU A 186 -21.90 7.07 20.94
N PRO A 187 -23.07 6.73 21.52
CA PRO A 187 -23.31 5.43 22.17
C PRO A 187 -23.15 4.21 21.24
N HIS A 188 -23.29 4.40 19.94
CA HIS A 188 -23.22 3.35 18.92
C HIS A 188 -21.83 3.19 18.30
N LEU A 189 -20.91 4.14 18.53
CA LEU A 189 -19.58 4.14 17.91
C LEU A 189 -18.80 2.85 18.18
N GLY A 190 -18.90 2.29 19.40
CA GLY A 190 -18.25 1.02 19.74
C GLY A 190 -18.75 -0.15 18.88
N ALA A 191 -20.08 -0.30 18.77
CA ALA A 191 -20.69 -1.36 17.97
C ALA A 191 -20.37 -1.20 16.48
N PHE A 192 -20.33 0.04 15.98
CA PHE A 192 -19.89 0.33 14.62
C PHE A 192 -18.45 -0.14 14.37
N LEU A 193 -17.50 0.22 15.25
CA LEU A 193 -16.10 -0.15 15.09
C LEU A 193 -15.88 -1.67 15.21
N ASP A 194 -16.64 -2.35 16.06
CA ASP A 194 -16.60 -3.82 16.19
C ASP A 194 -17.07 -4.51 14.91
N LEU A 195 -18.22 -4.12 14.36
CA LEU A 195 -18.75 -4.67 13.11
C LEU A 195 -17.86 -4.35 11.91
N LEU A 196 -17.31 -3.14 11.87
CA LEU A 196 -16.38 -2.75 10.82
C LEU A 196 -15.09 -3.56 10.87
N SER A 197 -14.58 -3.85 12.07
CA SER A 197 -13.42 -4.73 12.27
C SER A 197 -13.70 -6.16 11.81
N GLU A 198 -14.91 -6.68 12.08
CA GLU A 198 -15.34 -7.99 11.59
C GLU A 198 -15.39 -8.03 10.06
N TYR A 199 -15.97 -7.02 9.42
CA TYR A 199 -16.04 -6.94 7.95
C TYR A 199 -14.69 -6.74 7.28
N ALA A 200 -13.76 -6.02 7.92
CA ALA A 200 -12.39 -5.88 7.44
C ALA A 200 -11.52 -7.13 7.74
N LEU A 201 -12.05 -8.11 8.48
CA LEU A 201 -11.28 -9.24 9.03
C LEU A 201 -10.02 -8.75 9.74
N HIS A 202 -10.18 -7.68 10.51
CA HIS A 202 -9.13 -7.08 11.31
C HIS A 202 -9.10 -7.74 12.69
N ARG A 203 -7.91 -8.15 13.15
CA ARG A 203 -7.67 -8.47 14.55
C ARG A 203 -7.06 -7.24 15.21
N PRO A 204 -7.85 -6.47 15.97
CA PRO A 204 -7.35 -5.21 16.49
C PRO A 204 -6.34 -5.46 17.62
N ALA A 205 -5.29 -4.63 17.66
CA ALA A 205 -4.30 -4.62 18.73
C ALA A 205 -4.83 -3.93 20.00
N ASP A 206 -5.74 -2.95 19.80
CA ASP A 206 -6.44 -2.21 20.85
C ASP A 206 -7.94 -2.57 20.81
N SER A 207 -8.66 -2.52 21.93
CA SER A 207 -10.12 -2.71 21.86
C SER A 207 -10.79 -1.47 21.23
N ALA A 208 -11.90 -1.65 20.52
CA ALA A 208 -12.69 -0.53 19.99
C ALA A 208 -13.07 0.48 21.10
N ARG A 209 -13.20 0.00 22.35
CA ARG A 209 -13.42 0.85 23.54
C ARG A 209 -12.27 1.80 23.83
N ASP A 210 -11.02 1.40 23.60
CA ASP A 210 -9.84 2.24 23.84
C ASP A 210 -9.70 3.34 22.79
N VAL A 211 -10.16 3.08 21.56
CA VAL A 211 -10.26 4.08 20.49
C VAL A 211 -11.35 5.11 20.83
N VAL A 212 -12.52 4.65 21.29
CA VAL A 212 -13.62 5.51 21.72
C VAL A 212 -13.22 6.37 22.93
N ALA A 213 -12.56 5.79 23.93
CA ALA A 213 -12.10 6.52 25.12
C ALA A 213 -11.14 7.67 24.75
N ARG A 214 -10.18 7.41 23.85
CA ARG A 214 -9.24 8.43 23.35
C ARG A 214 -9.94 9.55 22.58
N ALA A 215 -10.92 9.21 21.73
CA ALA A 215 -11.71 10.19 20.99
C ALA A 215 -12.61 11.05 21.89
N MET A 216 -13.00 10.55 23.06
CA MET A 216 -13.82 11.29 24.04
C MET A 216 -12.99 12.18 24.97
N GLU A 217 -11.75 11.80 25.29
CA GLU A 217 -10.86 12.60 26.14
C GLU A 217 -10.40 13.89 25.45
N SER A 218 -10.20 13.85 24.13
CA SER A 218 -9.79 14.99 23.31
C SER A 218 -10.91 16.00 23.04
N SER A 219 -12.16 15.56 22.93
CA SER A 219 -13.33 16.45 22.74
C SER A 219 -13.57 17.40 23.93
N LYS A 220 -12.94 17.14 25.09
CA LYS A 220 -13.02 18.03 26.27
C LYS A 220 -11.99 19.17 26.23
N ALA A 221 -11.08 19.17 25.25
CA ALA A 221 -10.04 20.18 25.09
C ALA A 221 -10.36 21.08 23.87
N GLU A 222 -10.98 22.24 24.16
CA GLU A 222 -11.26 23.37 23.26
C GLU A 222 -12.27 23.17 22.10
N ASP A 223 -12.95 24.28 21.75
CA ASP A 223 -14.12 24.48 20.88
C ASP A 223 -13.98 24.02 19.39
N GLN A 224 -12.99 23.21 19.05
CA GLN A 224 -12.81 22.66 17.70
C GLN A 224 -12.81 21.14 17.74
N ALA A 225 -13.68 20.54 16.92
CA ALA A 225 -13.73 19.09 16.77
C ALA A 225 -12.41 18.60 16.16
N THR A 226 -11.57 18.04 17.03
CA THR A 226 -10.29 17.48 16.65
C THR A 226 -10.56 16.16 15.94
N TRP A 227 -10.11 16.03 14.70
CA TRP A 227 -10.22 14.78 13.95
C TRP A 227 -9.20 13.76 14.50
N HIS A 228 -9.68 12.56 14.80
CA HIS A 228 -8.89 11.43 15.25
C HIS A 228 -8.80 10.37 14.17
N SER A 229 -7.59 10.10 13.69
CA SER A 229 -7.32 9.03 12.74
C SER A 229 -7.01 7.72 13.46
N TYR A 230 -7.63 6.64 13.00
CA TYR A 230 -7.44 5.28 13.46
C TYR A 230 -7.33 4.34 12.26
N ALA A 231 -6.21 3.63 12.15
CA ALA A 231 -5.97 2.68 11.07
C ALA A 231 -6.39 1.26 11.50
N MET A 232 -7.36 0.66 10.79
CA MET A 232 -7.70 -0.76 10.89
C MET A 232 -6.97 -1.53 9.80
N VAL A 233 -5.97 -2.32 10.18
CA VAL A 233 -5.19 -3.15 9.25
C VAL A 233 -5.87 -4.52 9.09
N GLY A 234 -6.85 -4.61 8.20
CA GLY A 234 -7.57 -5.84 7.90
C GLY A 234 -6.73 -6.86 7.11
N THR A 235 -7.23 -8.10 7.01
CA THR A 235 -6.56 -9.17 6.26
C THR A 235 -6.48 -8.89 4.76
N PHE A 236 -7.51 -8.24 4.21
CA PHE A 236 -7.62 -7.95 2.77
C PHE A 236 -7.52 -6.46 2.43
N GLU A 237 -7.94 -5.58 3.34
CA GLU A 237 -7.99 -4.14 3.14
C GLU A 237 -7.60 -3.42 4.43
N SER A 238 -6.89 -2.30 4.30
CA SER A 238 -6.57 -1.42 5.44
C SER A 238 -7.48 -0.19 5.37
N LEU A 239 -8.25 0.05 6.43
CA LEU A 239 -9.15 1.19 6.52
C LEU A 239 -8.49 2.30 7.36
N ASP A 240 -8.54 3.53 6.86
CA ASP A 240 -8.24 4.73 7.64
C ASP A 240 -9.57 5.34 8.09
N ILE A 241 -9.81 5.35 9.39
CA ILE A 241 -11.07 5.84 9.98
C ILE A 241 -10.76 7.13 10.70
N ARG A 242 -11.41 8.21 10.26
CA ARG A 242 -11.30 9.53 10.90
C ARG A 242 -12.60 9.82 11.64
N LEU A 243 -12.47 10.22 12.90
CA LEU A 243 -13.58 10.46 13.81
C LEU A 243 -13.51 11.89 14.33
N ALA A 244 -14.63 12.61 14.29
CA ALA A 244 -14.77 13.91 14.96
C ALA A 244 -16.03 13.90 15.82
N VAL A 245 -15.87 14.06 17.13
CA VAL A 245 -16.97 14.01 18.10
C VAL A 245 -17.56 15.40 18.29
N HIS A 246 -18.89 15.51 18.20
CA HIS A 246 -19.68 16.71 18.43
C HIS A 246 -20.87 16.35 19.31
N ASP A 247 -20.81 16.68 20.60
CA ASP A 247 -21.84 16.32 21.60
C ASP A 247 -22.17 14.81 21.60
N ASP A 248 -23.35 14.43 21.12
CA ASP A 248 -23.85 13.07 21.06
C ASP A 248 -23.72 12.42 19.67
N LEU A 249 -23.07 13.11 18.73
CA LEU A 249 -22.88 12.71 17.35
C LEU A 249 -21.40 12.62 17.00
N VAL A 250 -21.04 11.67 16.15
CA VAL A 250 -19.68 11.46 15.66
C VAL A 250 -19.70 11.51 14.14
N SER A 251 -18.99 12.46 13.56
CA SER A 251 -18.68 12.46 12.13
C SER A 251 -17.63 11.40 11.87
N VAL A 252 -17.91 10.49 10.94
CA VAL A 252 -17.04 9.37 10.60
C VAL A 252 -16.71 9.44 9.12
N THR A 253 -15.42 9.40 8.80
CA THR A 253 -14.91 9.22 7.43
C THR A 253 -14.15 7.89 7.41
N VAL A 254 -14.59 6.96 6.57
CA VAL A 254 -13.89 5.68 6.36
C VAL A 254 -13.24 5.72 4.98
N ALA A 255 -11.91 5.67 4.94
CA ALA A 255 -11.12 5.58 3.73
C ALA A 255 -10.48 4.20 3.57
N GLY A 256 -10.12 3.83 2.34
CA GLY A 256 -9.42 2.55 2.07
C GLY A 256 -10.32 1.33 1.93
N ALA A 257 -11.65 1.54 1.83
CA ALA A 257 -12.58 0.48 1.48
C ALA A 257 -12.61 0.29 -0.03
N HIS A 258 -11.98 -0.77 -0.49
CA HIS A 258 -11.67 -1.00 -1.89
C HIS A 258 -12.68 -1.92 -2.58
N SER A 259 -13.18 -2.95 -1.89
CA SER A 259 -14.17 -3.87 -2.46
C SER A 259 -15.59 -3.26 -2.46
N PRO A 260 -16.38 -3.43 -3.55
CA PRO A 260 -17.77 -2.97 -3.58
C PRO A 260 -18.62 -3.55 -2.45
N ALA A 261 -18.35 -4.80 -2.06
CA ALA A 261 -19.02 -5.45 -0.94
C ALA A 261 -18.72 -4.76 0.40
N LEU A 262 -17.46 -4.41 0.68
CA LEU A 262 -17.10 -3.70 1.90
C LEU A 262 -17.63 -2.26 1.90
N ARG A 263 -17.55 -1.57 0.77
CA ARG A 263 -18.13 -0.21 0.62
C ARG A 263 -19.62 -0.19 0.90
N LEU A 264 -20.38 -1.16 0.35
CA LEU A 264 -21.82 -1.29 0.61
C LEU A 264 -22.09 -1.57 2.09
N ARG A 265 -21.30 -2.45 2.72
CA ARG A 265 -21.42 -2.74 4.15
C ARG A 265 -21.13 -1.51 5.01
N ILE A 266 -20.09 -0.74 4.71
CA ILE A 266 -19.75 0.51 5.42
C ILE A 266 -20.89 1.52 5.29
N SER A 267 -21.40 1.74 4.07
CA SER A 267 -22.53 2.64 3.84
C SER A 267 -23.76 2.19 4.64
N THR A 268 -24.05 0.89 4.65
CA THR A 268 -25.17 0.33 5.42
C THR A 268 -24.98 0.51 6.93
N LEU A 269 -23.76 0.31 7.44
CA LEU A 269 -23.45 0.51 8.86
C LEU A 269 -23.62 1.98 9.25
N LEU A 270 -23.14 2.91 8.42
CA LEU A 270 -23.30 4.34 8.67
C LEU A 270 -24.79 4.71 8.73
N ASP A 271 -25.61 4.21 7.81
CA ASP A 271 -27.07 4.47 7.81
C ASP A 271 -27.80 3.87 9.03
N VAL A 272 -27.36 2.71 9.53
CA VAL A 272 -28.00 2.01 10.66
C VAL A 272 -27.73 2.70 12.00
N PHE A 273 -26.58 3.38 12.15
CA PHE A 273 -26.14 3.92 13.43
C PHE A 273 -26.29 5.46 13.58
N VAL A 274 -26.88 6.13 12.58
CA VAL A 274 -27.31 7.55 12.62
C VAL A 274 -28.23 7.88 13.79
#